data_AF-T1JLD2-F1
#
_entry.id   AF-T1JLD2-F1
#
_cell.length_a   1.000
_cell.length_b   1.000
_cell.length_c   1.000
_cell.angle_alpha   90.00
_cell.angle_beta   90.00
_cell.angle_gamma   90.00
#
_symmetry.space_group_name_H-M   'P 1'
#
loop_
_entity.id
_entity.type
_entity.pdbx_description
1 polymer ?
#
loop_
_entity_poly.entity_id
_entity_poly.type
_entity_poly.pdbx_seq_one_letter_code
_entity_poly.pdbx_strand_id
1 'polypeptide(L)'
;MTESMAIANSAQNQIEILNSNNVETEGKPIKRKSKNKIDEDEMSLSYELQQGFRIVKEMMSDSYHTINQLFMNKIEESKSLDLNDYYRVIKNPMWLTKIKENFSSYNNITQVVGDLRLMLENCYRYHGPDYPMSKKGIKLEMILEQKLMLLSRDLRDKTSLEMTSGRDCRELKGVLKLGGGGMSLILHQVKNEKAMRTREVRKRQILDKKVEKQGKDKVAIEWEKNLVKEPVKTQIKTSWELPQIGHFLYLCQQILNTPEVPQYELERVLLMPQEAGLLARIMTSLLSSPNQRIHLDKKRPMTYQVWTEKLKNKVQGFYKCYLSKNRNVEAVFGQIGVEPLFFEIVGENNPLEEKSFHELTFPQRIWVLKSICDYSLHNHQTVKDGIADQPFVDQRDYLLGLDEEGNRYLHFPQFCGQDLRIYRQGKWRAPKIEIPAAVVRSEKQRRIKRKLRVKS
;
A
#
# COMPACT_ATOMS: atom_id res chain seq x y z
N MET A 1 -50.12 1.15 -37.15
CA MET A 1 -49.76 2.56 -37.46
C MET A 1 -50.62 3.47 -36.58
N THR A 2 -50.54 3.30 -35.26
CA THR A 2 -51.70 3.59 -34.38
C THR A 2 -51.33 4.13 -32.99
N GLU A 3 -50.13 3.84 -32.48
CA GLU A 3 -49.69 4.38 -31.17
C GLU A 3 -49.15 5.81 -31.28
N SER A 4 -48.57 6.20 -32.42
CA SER A 4 -48.00 7.54 -32.63
C SER A 4 -49.04 8.68 -32.60
N MET A 5 -50.33 8.37 -32.81
CA MET A 5 -51.42 9.36 -32.74
C MET A 5 -51.97 9.55 -31.31
N ALA A 6 -51.86 8.55 -30.44
CA ALA A 6 -52.36 8.65 -29.05
C ALA A 6 -51.55 9.66 -28.22
N ILE A 7 -50.24 9.77 -28.49
CA ILE A 7 -49.33 10.66 -27.75
C ILE A 7 -49.58 12.14 -28.11
N ALA A 8 -49.96 12.44 -29.36
CA ALA A 8 -50.23 13.81 -29.81
C ALA A 8 -51.44 14.44 -29.09
N ASN A 9 -52.58 13.72 -29.02
CA ASN A 9 -53.81 14.26 -28.43
C ASN A 9 -53.68 14.51 -26.91
N SER A 10 -52.81 13.78 -26.20
CA SER A 10 -52.53 14.01 -24.77
C SER A 10 -51.84 15.35 -24.52
N ALA A 11 -51.00 15.82 -25.46
CA ALA A 11 -50.29 17.09 -25.34
C ALA A 11 -51.19 18.33 -25.58
N GLN A 12 -52.23 18.22 -26.41
CA GLN A 12 -53.17 19.33 -26.65
C GLN A 12 -54.14 19.55 -25.48
N ASN A 13 -54.69 18.48 -24.88
CA ASN A 13 -55.64 18.62 -23.77
C ASN A 13 -55.05 19.25 -22.49
N GLN A 14 -53.73 19.28 -22.32
CA GLN A 14 -53.08 19.99 -21.19
C GLN A 14 -52.89 21.50 -21.42
N ILE A 15 -53.07 21.99 -22.65
CA ILE A 15 -52.92 23.41 -23.00
C ILE A 15 -54.23 24.19 -22.78
N GLU A 16 -55.40 23.55 -22.94
CA GLU A 16 -56.69 24.22 -22.78
C GLU A 16 -57.06 24.46 -21.31
N ILE A 17 -56.71 23.54 -20.40
CA ILE A 17 -57.08 23.60 -18.96
C ILE A 17 -56.48 24.82 -18.23
N LEU A 18 -55.43 25.45 -18.78
CA LEU A 18 -54.83 26.67 -18.22
C LEU A 18 -55.46 27.98 -18.73
N ASN A 19 -56.37 27.94 -19.70
CA ASN A 19 -56.95 29.15 -20.33
C ASN A 19 -58.43 29.41 -19.94
N SER A 20 -59.08 28.54 -19.18
CA SER A 20 -60.55 28.56 -19.01
C SER A 20 -61.12 29.57 -18.01
N ASN A 21 -60.30 30.24 -17.20
CA ASN A 21 -60.76 31.07 -16.07
C ASN A 21 -60.65 32.58 -16.35
N ASN A 22 -61.36 33.06 -17.37
CA ASN A 22 -61.62 34.49 -17.56
C ASN A 22 -63.01 34.71 -18.20
N VAL A 23 -63.94 35.27 -17.43
CA VAL A 23 -65.24 35.76 -17.91
C VAL A 23 -65.46 37.15 -17.29
N GLU A 24 -66.01 38.07 -18.10
CA GLU A 24 -66.20 39.49 -17.80
C GLU A 24 -67.35 39.69 -16.77
N THR A 25 -67.52 40.80 -16.04
CA THR A 25 -67.16 42.24 -16.23
C THR A 25 -66.53 42.82 -14.91
N GLU A 26 -66.49 44.09 -14.49
CA GLU A 26 -67.10 45.38 -14.90
C GLU A 26 -66.24 46.60 -14.44
N GLY A 27 -66.44 47.72 -15.11
CA GLY A 27 -66.17 49.12 -14.81
C GLY A 27 -65.53 49.56 -13.49
N LYS A 28 -64.31 50.12 -13.62
CA LYS A 28 -64.04 51.56 -13.37
C LYS A 28 -62.69 52.02 -13.98
N PRO A 29 -62.42 53.34 -14.12
CA PRO A 29 -61.72 53.86 -15.29
C PRO A 29 -60.19 53.71 -15.33
N ILE A 30 -59.68 53.64 -16.55
CA ILE A 30 -58.28 53.46 -16.93
C ILE A 30 -57.43 54.67 -16.50
N LYS A 31 -56.55 54.49 -15.51
CA LYS A 31 -55.37 55.35 -15.36
C LYS A 31 -54.29 54.90 -16.35
N ARG A 32 -54.05 55.70 -17.39
CA ARG A 32 -52.94 55.50 -18.36
C ARG A 32 -51.62 55.41 -17.60
N LYS A 33 -50.95 54.25 -17.64
CA LYS A 33 -49.57 54.12 -17.14
C LYS A 33 -48.61 54.94 -18.03
N SER A 34 -47.56 55.47 -17.42
CA SER A 34 -46.59 56.37 -18.05
C SER A 34 -45.98 55.79 -19.33
N LYS A 35 -45.63 56.67 -20.28
CA LYS A 35 -44.60 56.35 -21.29
C LYS A 35 -43.33 55.91 -20.56
N ASN A 36 -42.57 54.99 -21.16
CA ASN A 36 -41.22 54.68 -20.71
C ASN A 36 -40.38 55.97 -20.74
N LYS A 37 -39.78 56.32 -19.60
CA LYS A 37 -38.59 57.18 -19.60
C LYS A 37 -37.45 56.32 -20.15
N ILE A 38 -36.81 56.79 -21.21
CA ILE A 38 -35.55 56.19 -21.69
C ILE A 38 -34.46 56.69 -20.75
N ASP A 39 -33.60 55.81 -20.25
CA ASP A 39 -32.45 56.22 -19.45
C ASP A 39 -31.46 56.93 -20.38
N GLU A 40 -30.98 58.12 -20.00
CA GLU A 40 -30.08 58.94 -20.83
C GLU A 40 -28.77 58.19 -21.16
N ASP A 41 -28.32 57.33 -20.23
CA ASP A 41 -27.20 56.41 -20.41
C ASP A 41 -27.40 55.43 -21.59
N GLU A 42 -28.61 54.86 -21.76
CA GLU A 42 -28.90 53.87 -22.81
C GLU A 42 -28.76 54.48 -24.21
N MET A 43 -29.07 55.78 -24.35
CA MET A 43 -29.07 56.49 -25.62
C MET A 43 -27.66 56.86 -26.13
N SER A 44 -26.64 56.79 -25.27
CA SER A 44 -25.23 57.04 -25.62
C SER A 44 -24.49 55.81 -26.18
N LEU A 45 -25.02 54.61 -25.94
CA LEU A 45 -24.36 53.34 -26.24
C LEU A 45 -24.52 52.90 -27.70
N SER A 46 -23.56 52.12 -28.21
CA SER A 46 -23.67 51.46 -29.52
C SER A 46 -24.83 50.45 -29.54
N TYR A 47 -25.39 50.16 -30.72
CA TYR A 47 -26.55 49.26 -30.85
C TYR A 47 -26.36 47.87 -30.18
N GLU A 48 -25.15 47.32 -30.24
CA GLU A 48 -24.80 46.03 -29.60
C GLU A 48 -24.82 46.16 -28.07
N LEU A 49 -24.26 47.25 -27.56
CA LEU A 49 -24.23 47.57 -26.14
C LEU A 49 -25.65 47.88 -25.61
N GLN A 50 -26.50 48.57 -26.37
CA GLN A 50 -27.92 48.76 -26.03
C GLN A 50 -28.65 47.41 -25.86
N GLN A 51 -28.41 46.42 -26.74
CA GLN A 51 -29.03 45.11 -26.58
C GLN A 51 -28.46 44.36 -25.36
N GLY A 52 -27.14 44.43 -25.12
CA GLY A 52 -26.53 43.89 -23.91
C GLY A 52 -27.07 44.53 -22.62
N PHE A 53 -27.26 45.85 -22.61
CA PHE A 53 -27.76 46.61 -21.46
C PHE A 53 -29.20 46.22 -21.14
N ARG A 54 -30.05 46.04 -22.17
CA ARG A 54 -31.42 45.52 -22.03
C ARG A 54 -31.44 44.12 -21.44
N ILE A 55 -30.54 43.23 -21.85
CA ILE A 55 -30.41 41.87 -21.28
C ILE A 55 -30.02 41.94 -19.80
N VAL A 56 -29.02 42.76 -19.43
CA VAL A 56 -28.61 42.93 -18.03
C VAL A 56 -29.73 43.54 -17.17
N LYS A 57 -30.38 44.60 -17.66
CA LYS A 57 -31.51 45.28 -17.01
C LYS A 57 -32.71 44.36 -16.79
N GLU A 58 -33.01 43.50 -17.77
CA GLU A 58 -34.02 42.44 -17.67
C GLU A 58 -33.62 41.36 -16.66
N MET A 59 -32.37 40.87 -16.68
CA MET A 59 -31.88 39.88 -15.71
C MET A 59 -31.87 40.42 -14.27
N MET A 60 -31.72 41.73 -14.09
CA MET A 60 -31.81 42.45 -12.81
C MET A 60 -33.25 42.77 -12.36
N SER A 61 -34.28 42.47 -13.18
CA SER A 61 -35.69 42.76 -12.88
C SER A 61 -36.20 42.03 -11.63
N ASP A 62 -37.09 42.69 -10.87
CA ASP A 62 -37.79 42.09 -9.73
C ASP A 62 -38.65 40.88 -10.10
N SER A 63 -39.06 40.75 -11.37
CA SER A 63 -39.70 39.52 -11.88
C SER A 63 -38.84 38.26 -11.70
N TYR A 64 -37.53 38.43 -11.55
CA TYR A 64 -36.57 37.36 -11.32
C TYR A 64 -35.93 37.40 -9.92
N HIS A 65 -36.45 38.21 -8.98
CA HIS A 65 -35.88 38.41 -7.63
C HIS A 65 -35.48 37.09 -6.93
N THR A 66 -36.35 36.07 -7.01
CA THR A 66 -36.12 34.77 -6.37
C THR A 66 -34.88 34.01 -6.87
N ILE A 67 -34.40 34.31 -8.09
CA ILE A 67 -33.22 33.69 -8.71
C ILE A 67 -32.03 34.64 -8.86
N ASN A 68 -32.25 35.93 -9.18
CA ASN A 68 -31.16 36.88 -9.46
C ASN A 68 -30.50 37.47 -8.20
N GLN A 69 -31.17 37.47 -7.04
CA GLN A 69 -30.68 38.09 -5.80
C GLN A 69 -29.25 37.68 -5.40
N LEU A 70 -28.88 36.40 -5.58
CA LEU A 70 -27.53 35.89 -5.29
C LEU A 70 -26.44 36.41 -6.24
N PHE A 71 -26.85 36.97 -7.37
CA PHE A 71 -26.00 37.46 -8.46
C PHE A 71 -26.01 38.99 -8.55
N MET A 72 -26.84 39.68 -7.76
CA MET A 72 -26.99 41.14 -7.86
C MET A 72 -25.71 41.87 -7.48
N ASN A 73 -25.11 41.57 -6.33
CA ASN A 73 -24.00 42.32 -5.73
C ASN A 73 -22.76 41.44 -5.47
N LYS A 74 -21.64 42.07 -5.11
CA LYS A 74 -20.46 41.39 -4.54
C LYS A 74 -20.90 40.52 -3.35
N ILE A 75 -20.35 39.32 -3.24
CA ILE A 75 -20.51 38.49 -2.04
C ILE A 75 -19.85 39.24 -0.86
N GLU A 76 -20.68 39.68 0.09
CA GLU A 76 -20.26 40.53 1.20
C GLU A 76 -19.38 39.79 2.21
N GLU A 77 -18.38 40.50 2.74
CA GLU A 77 -17.37 39.93 3.63
C GLU A 77 -17.88 39.59 5.06
N SER A 78 -19.12 39.94 5.38
CA SER A 78 -19.69 39.86 6.73
C SER A 78 -20.63 38.67 6.99
N LYS A 79 -20.99 37.88 5.97
CA LYS A 79 -22.11 36.91 6.04
C LYS A 79 -21.76 35.44 5.77
N SER A 80 -20.48 35.08 5.61
CA SER A 80 -20.06 33.68 5.51
C SER A 80 -18.65 33.46 6.03
N LEU A 81 -18.46 32.47 6.91
CA LEU A 81 -17.17 32.14 7.54
C LEU A 81 -16.13 31.54 6.56
N ASP A 82 -16.50 31.33 5.30
CA ASP A 82 -15.76 30.60 4.25
C ASP A 82 -15.05 31.50 3.21
N LEU A 83 -15.14 32.83 3.30
CA LEU A 83 -14.71 33.76 2.23
C LEU A 83 -13.28 33.58 1.72
N ASN A 84 -12.35 33.13 2.57
CA ASN A 84 -10.98 32.82 2.16
C ASN A 84 -10.92 31.74 1.08
N ASP A 85 -11.82 30.74 1.12
CA ASP A 85 -11.87 29.66 0.13
C ASP A 85 -12.61 30.08 -1.16
N TYR A 86 -13.49 31.08 -1.11
CA TYR A 86 -14.10 31.66 -2.31
C TYR A 86 -13.03 32.22 -3.27
N TYR A 87 -12.18 33.14 -2.81
CA TYR A 87 -11.14 33.76 -3.65
C TYR A 87 -9.95 32.81 -3.94
N ARG A 88 -9.81 31.71 -3.19
CA ARG A 88 -8.91 30.60 -3.55
C ARG A 88 -9.41 29.83 -4.77
N VAL A 89 -10.71 29.60 -4.90
CA VAL A 89 -11.32 28.87 -6.03
C VAL A 89 -11.60 29.81 -7.23
N ILE A 90 -12.16 30.99 -6.97
CA ILE A 90 -12.63 31.95 -7.97
C ILE A 90 -11.60 33.06 -8.18
N LYS A 91 -11.09 33.20 -9.41
CA LYS A 91 -10.04 34.17 -9.76
C LYS A 91 -10.55 35.50 -10.30
N ASN A 92 -11.67 35.48 -11.02
CA ASN A 92 -12.28 36.67 -11.61
C ASN A 92 -13.73 36.84 -11.09
N PRO A 93 -13.94 37.37 -9.88
CA PRO A 93 -15.28 37.59 -9.31
C PRO A 93 -16.12 38.55 -10.16
N MET A 94 -17.38 38.20 -10.39
CA MET A 94 -18.32 38.95 -11.24
C MET A 94 -19.75 38.86 -10.71
N TRP A 95 -20.53 39.93 -10.89
CA TRP A 95 -21.91 40.08 -10.42
C TRP A 95 -22.65 41.18 -11.22
N LEU A 96 -23.98 41.19 -11.20
CA LEU A 96 -24.83 41.99 -12.11
C LEU A 96 -24.67 43.51 -11.94
N THR A 97 -24.60 44.05 -10.72
CA THR A 97 -24.36 45.51 -10.54
C THR A 97 -23.01 45.93 -11.11
N LYS A 98 -21.95 45.14 -10.91
CA LYS A 98 -20.63 45.39 -11.53
C LYS A 98 -20.68 45.35 -13.07
N ILE A 99 -21.46 44.44 -13.67
CA ILE A 99 -21.63 44.42 -15.14
C ILE A 99 -22.39 45.67 -15.60
N LYS A 100 -23.42 46.12 -14.85
CA LYS A 100 -24.16 47.36 -15.15
C LYS A 100 -23.32 48.62 -14.95
N GLU A 101 -22.45 48.66 -13.94
CA GLU A 101 -21.59 49.80 -13.62
C GLU A 101 -20.45 49.96 -14.63
N ASN A 102 -19.85 48.86 -15.08
CA ASN A 102 -18.76 48.88 -16.07
C ASN A 102 -19.26 48.97 -17.52
N PHE A 103 -20.53 49.32 -17.77
CA PHE A 103 -21.11 49.19 -19.12
C PHE A 103 -20.45 50.09 -20.17
N SER A 104 -19.94 51.24 -19.76
CA SER A 104 -19.13 52.16 -20.57
C SER A 104 -17.73 51.64 -20.92
N SER A 105 -17.26 50.56 -20.27
CA SER A 105 -15.95 49.95 -20.49
C SER A 105 -15.99 48.73 -21.42
N TYR A 106 -17.17 48.30 -21.87
CA TYR A 106 -17.30 47.23 -22.87
C TYR A 106 -17.31 47.81 -24.28
N ASN A 107 -16.53 47.20 -25.18
CA ASN A 107 -16.46 47.59 -26.59
C ASN A 107 -17.60 46.99 -27.44
N ASN A 108 -18.18 45.86 -27.00
CA ASN A 108 -19.21 45.11 -27.74
C ASN A 108 -19.98 44.14 -26.82
N ILE A 109 -21.07 43.57 -27.35
CA ILE A 109 -21.94 42.63 -26.62
C ILE A 109 -21.24 41.31 -26.23
N THR A 110 -20.21 40.88 -26.95
CA THR A 110 -19.48 39.63 -26.65
C THR A 110 -18.82 39.69 -25.27
N GLN A 111 -18.29 40.86 -24.88
CA GLN A 111 -17.71 41.06 -23.55
C GLN A 111 -18.76 41.04 -22.43
N VAL A 112 -19.90 41.70 -22.63
CA VAL A 112 -21.03 41.72 -21.69
C VAL A 112 -21.54 40.30 -21.42
N VAL A 113 -21.73 39.51 -22.47
CA VAL A 113 -22.19 38.11 -22.35
C VAL A 113 -21.08 37.19 -21.81
N GLY A 114 -19.81 37.51 -22.08
CA GLY A 114 -18.66 36.87 -21.45
C GLY A 114 -18.69 37.00 -19.93
N ASP A 115 -18.88 38.20 -19.39
CA ASP A 115 -18.94 38.44 -17.95
C ASP A 115 -20.22 37.84 -17.31
N LEU A 116 -21.36 37.86 -18.00
CA LEU A 116 -22.57 37.16 -17.56
C LEU A 116 -22.37 35.64 -17.47
N ARG A 117 -21.71 35.03 -18.46
CA ARG A 117 -21.39 33.59 -18.44
C ARG A 117 -20.29 33.25 -17.43
N LEU A 118 -19.30 34.12 -17.23
CA LEU A 118 -18.28 34.01 -16.17
C LEU A 118 -18.89 34.05 -14.76
N MET A 119 -19.87 34.93 -14.52
CA MET A 119 -20.63 34.99 -13.27
C MET A 119 -21.34 33.66 -12.97
N LEU A 120 -21.95 33.04 -13.97
CA LEU A 120 -22.59 31.73 -13.87
C LEU A 120 -21.56 30.60 -13.68
N GLU A 121 -20.46 30.61 -14.46
CA GLU A 121 -19.34 29.68 -14.33
C GLU A 121 -18.73 29.70 -12.92
N ASN A 122 -18.54 30.89 -12.34
CA ASN A 122 -18.06 31.06 -10.97
C ASN A 122 -19.00 30.43 -9.93
N CYS A 123 -20.31 30.63 -10.08
CA CYS A 123 -21.31 29.99 -9.21
C CYS A 123 -21.20 28.45 -9.27
N TYR A 124 -21.05 27.88 -10.47
CA TYR A 124 -20.91 26.44 -10.67
C TYR A 124 -19.57 25.89 -10.18
N ARG A 125 -18.48 26.65 -10.32
CA ARG A 125 -17.13 26.26 -9.85
C ARG A 125 -17.04 26.25 -8.33
N TYR A 126 -17.68 27.21 -7.65
CA TYR A 126 -17.67 27.31 -6.19
C TYR A 126 -18.65 26.34 -5.53
N HIS A 127 -19.95 26.45 -5.82
CA HIS A 127 -20.98 25.64 -5.14
C HIS A 127 -21.09 24.21 -5.69
N GLY A 128 -20.91 24.03 -7.00
CA GLY A 128 -21.14 22.75 -7.66
C GLY A 128 -22.62 22.45 -7.98
N PRO A 129 -22.87 21.44 -8.83
CA PRO A 129 -24.13 21.27 -9.56
C PRO A 129 -25.39 21.12 -8.71
N ASP A 130 -25.29 20.45 -7.57
CA ASP A 130 -26.47 19.97 -6.84
C ASP A 130 -27.00 21.01 -5.84
N TYR A 131 -26.23 22.07 -5.58
CA TYR A 131 -26.54 23.12 -4.61
C TYR A 131 -27.69 24.04 -5.08
N PRO A 132 -28.53 24.56 -4.16
CA PRO A 132 -29.62 25.48 -4.51
C PRO A 132 -29.16 26.75 -5.26
N MET A 133 -27.96 27.25 -4.94
CA MET A 133 -27.35 28.42 -5.59
C MET A 133 -27.13 28.17 -7.08
N SER A 134 -26.51 27.04 -7.44
CA SER A 134 -26.31 26.65 -8.84
C SER A 134 -27.63 26.32 -9.55
N LYS A 135 -28.63 25.79 -8.84
CA LYS A 135 -29.99 25.62 -9.39
C LYS A 135 -30.69 26.95 -9.72
N LYS A 136 -30.41 28.03 -8.99
CA LYS A 136 -30.82 29.41 -9.38
C LYS A 136 -30.00 29.90 -10.59
N GLY A 137 -28.69 29.62 -10.61
CA GLY A 137 -27.80 29.91 -11.75
C GLY A 137 -28.30 29.29 -13.06
N ILE A 138 -28.66 28.01 -13.08
CA ILE A 138 -29.16 27.33 -14.29
C ILE A 138 -30.42 28.01 -14.84
N LYS A 139 -31.34 28.45 -13.96
CA LYS A 139 -32.53 29.21 -14.39
C LYS A 139 -32.16 30.58 -15.00
N LEU A 140 -31.16 31.25 -14.44
CA LEU A 140 -30.66 32.54 -14.94
C LEU A 140 -29.88 32.38 -16.27
N GLU A 141 -29.15 31.28 -16.44
CA GLU A 141 -28.53 30.86 -17.72
C GLU A 141 -29.60 30.58 -18.79
N MET A 142 -30.67 29.84 -18.46
CA MET A 142 -31.79 29.61 -19.37
C MET A 142 -32.44 30.93 -19.84
N ILE A 143 -32.62 31.90 -18.93
CA ILE A 143 -33.15 33.23 -19.28
C ILE A 143 -32.15 33.98 -20.19
N LEU A 144 -30.85 33.95 -19.87
CA LEU A 144 -29.82 34.56 -20.71
C LEU A 144 -29.87 33.99 -22.13
N GLU A 145 -29.77 32.67 -22.30
CA GLU A 145 -29.79 32.04 -23.63
C GLU A 145 -31.11 32.29 -24.38
N GLN A 146 -32.26 32.32 -23.69
CA GLN A 146 -33.54 32.73 -24.30
C GLN A 146 -33.51 34.16 -24.83
N LYS A 147 -32.94 35.12 -24.09
CA LYS A 147 -32.82 36.51 -24.56
C LYS A 147 -31.81 36.66 -25.68
N LEU A 148 -30.72 35.88 -25.68
CA LEU A 148 -29.75 35.83 -26.79
C LEU A 148 -30.38 35.28 -28.07
N MET A 149 -31.24 34.26 -28.00
CA MET A 149 -31.94 33.73 -29.18
C MET A 149 -32.85 34.75 -29.87
N LEU A 150 -33.32 35.78 -29.17
CA LEU A 150 -34.15 36.87 -29.72
C LEU A 150 -33.33 37.97 -30.43
N LEU A 151 -32.00 37.93 -30.36
CA LEU A 151 -31.14 38.91 -31.06
C LEU A 151 -31.09 38.66 -32.58
N SER A 152 -30.66 39.68 -33.33
CA SER A 152 -30.36 39.55 -34.76
C SER A 152 -29.24 38.52 -35.00
N ARG A 153 -29.16 37.96 -36.22
CA ARG A 153 -28.20 36.90 -36.57
C ARG A 153 -26.76 37.28 -36.20
N ASP A 154 -26.32 38.47 -36.61
CA ASP A 154 -24.95 38.94 -36.44
C ASP A 154 -24.58 39.12 -34.95
N LEU A 155 -25.56 39.54 -34.13
CA LEU A 155 -25.40 39.61 -32.68
C LEU A 155 -25.40 38.21 -32.05
N ARG A 156 -26.25 37.28 -32.50
CA ARG A 156 -26.24 35.89 -32.00
C ARG A 156 -24.89 35.23 -32.24
N ASP A 157 -24.33 35.37 -33.44
CA ASP A 157 -23.04 34.81 -33.80
C ASP A 157 -21.91 35.40 -32.91
N LYS A 158 -21.95 36.72 -32.66
CA LYS A 158 -21.07 37.40 -31.67
C LYS A 158 -21.27 36.98 -30.22
N THR A 159 -22.49 36.58 -29.83
CA THR A 159 -22.82 36.10 -28.47
C THR A 159 -22.80 34.58 -28.33
N SER A 160 -22.31 33.85 -29.34
CA SER A 160 -22.15 32.40 -29.27
C SER A 160 -21.17 32.00 -28.15
N LEU A 161 -21.33 30.80 -27.57
CA LEU A 161 -20.49 30.37 -26.45
C LEU A 161 -19.01 30.29 -26.84
N GLU A 162 -18.71 29.91 -28.08
CA GLU A 162 -17.35 29.88 -28.64
C GLU A 162 -16.71 31.29 -28.58
N MET A 163 -17.44 32.33 -28.99
CA MET A 163 -16.97 33.72 -28.99
C MET A 163 -16.85 34.33 -27.59
N THR A 164 -17.77 34.05 -26.66
CA THR A 164 -17.77 34.71 -25.33
C THR A 164 -16.93 33.99 -24.28
N SER A 165 -16.70 32.67 -24.43
CA SER A 165 -15.88 31.89 -23.49
C SER A 165 -14.42 31.73 -23.95
N GLY A 166 -14.12 32.02 -25.22
CA GLY A 166 -12.79 31.88 -25.80
C GLY A 166 -12.33 30.42 -25.94
N ARG A 167 -13.25 29.45 -25.96
CA ARG A 167 -12.93 28.01 -26.03
C ARG A 167 -13.74 27.29 -27.11
N ASP A 168 -13.10 26.33 -27.74
CA ASP A 168 -13.68 25.53 -28.82
C ASP A 168 -14.79 24.60 -28.31
N CYS A 169 -16.03 24.86 -28.70
CA CYS A 169 -17.20 24.07 -28.29
C CYS A 169 -17.59 22.98 -29.31
N ARG A 170 -16.76 22.71 -30.34
CA ARG A 170 -17.09 21.75 -31.40
C ARG A 170 -17.38 20.33 -30.86
N GLU A 171 -16.67 19.88 -29.82
CA GLU A 171 -16.90 18.57 -29.18
C GLU A 171 -18.28 18.44 -28.50
N LEU A 172 -18.87 19.54 -28.04
CA LEU A 172 -20.10 19.54 -27.24
C LEU A 172 -21.38 19.45 -28.09
N LYS A 173 -21.29 19.69 -29.41
CA LYS A 173 -22.44 19.71 -30.33
C LYS A 173 -23.17 18.36 -30.42
N GLY A 174 -22.49 17.25 -30.09
CA GLY A 174 -23.10 15.90 -30.02
C GLY A 174 -24.07 15.68 -28.85
N VAL A 175 -24.01 16.51 -27.79
CA VAL A 175 -24.85 16.35 -26.57
C VAL A 175 -26.19 17.09 -26.70
N LEU A 176 -26.33 18.01 -27.67
CA LEU A 176 -27.43 18.97 -27.78
C LEU A 176 -28.66 18.46 -28.58
N LYS A 177 -28.94 17.15 -28.63
CA LYS A 177 -30.21 16.65 -29.18
C LYS A 177 -31.35 16.97 -28.20
N LEU A 178 -32.33 17.76 -28.67
CA LEU A 178 -33.39 18.31 -27.84
C LEU A 178 -34.27 17.22 -27.18
N GLY A 179 -34.62 17.45 -25.91
CA GLY A 179 -35.51 16.56 -25.15
C GLY A 179 -35.83 17.06 -23.75
N GLY A 180 -36.74 18.04 -23.63
CA GLY A 180 -37.45 18.41 -22.40
C GLY A 180 -36.66 19.08 -21.25
N GLY A 181 -35.37 18.79 -21.06
CA GLY A 181 -34.56 19.29 -19.95
C GLY A 181 -33.26 19.96 -20.43
N GLY A 182 -33.22 21.29 -20.42
CA GLY A 182 -32.04 22.07 -20.81
C GLY A 182 -30.87 21.87 -19.84
N MET A 183 -29.87 21.10 -20.24
CA MET A 183 -28.63 20.93 -19.48
C MET A 183 -27.72 22.14 -19.66
N SER A 184 -27.38 22.84 -18.57
CA SER A 184 -26.38 23.94 -18.59
C SER A 184 -25.05 23.44 -19.17
N LEU A 185 -24.59 24.12 -20.22
CA LEU A 185 -23.41 23.70 -20.97
C LEU A 185 -22.12 24.06 -20.21
N ILE A 186 -22.14 25.22 -19.55
CA ILE A 186 -21.09 25.69 -18.63
C ILE A 186 -20.97 24.71 -17.45
N LEU A 187 -22.08 24.26 -16.87
CA LEU A 187 -22.07 23.31 -15.75
C LEU A 187 -21.55 21.92 -16.16
N HIS A 188 -21.89 21.44 -17.36
CA HIS A 188 -21.34 20.20 -17.89
C HIS A 188 -19.81 20.28 -18.07
N GLN A 189 -19.29 21.39 -18.59
CA GLN A 189 -17.85 21.62 -18.68
C GLN A 189 -17.18 21.64 -17.29
N VAL A 190 -17.75 22.35 -16.32
CA VAL A 190 -17.22 22.42 -14.94
C VAL A 190 -17.22 21.04 -14.26
N LYS A 191 -18.25 20.21 -14.48
CA LYS A 191 -18.27 18.79 -14.05
C LYS A 191 -17.09 18.01 -14.64
N ASN A 192 -16.85 18.13 -15.94
CA ASN A 192 -15.82 17.37 -16.64
C ASN A 192 -14.40 17.81 -16.26
N GLU A 193 -14.14 19.12 -16.13
CA GLU A 193 -12.87 19.63 -15.61
C GLU A 193 -12.59 19.12 -14.18
N LYS A 194 -13.60 19.13 -13.29
CA LYS A 194 -13.48 18.63 -11.91
C LYS A 194 -13.20 17.12 -11.88
N ALA A 195 -13.93 16.33 -12.69
CA ALA A 195 -13.75 14.89 -12.80
C ALA A 195 -12.36 14.50 -13.32
N MET A 196 -11.83 15.22 -14.32
CA MET A 196 -10.48 15.00 -14.85
C MET A 196 -9.41 15.28 -13.80
N ARG A 197 -9.47 16.42 -13.09
CA ARG A 197 -8.55 16.74 -11.99
C ARG A 197 -8.61 15.68 -10.88
N THR A 198 -9.80 15.21 -10.49
CA THR A 198 -9.93 14.11 -9.51
C THR A 198 -9.32 12.79 -10.02
N ARG A 199 -9.44 12.50 -11.33
CA ARG A 199 -8.83 11.31 -11.95
C ARG A 199 -7.29 11.40 -11.98
N GLU A 200 -6.75 12.59 -12.22
CA GLU A 200 -5.30 12.86 -12.18
C GLU A 200 -4.73 12.76 -10.76
N VAL A 201 -5.39 13.36 -9.77
CA VAL A 201 -4.98 13.23 -8.35
C VAL A 201 -5.00 11.76 -7.91
N ARG A 202 -6.04 10.99 -8.28
CA ARG A 202 -6.08 9.54 -8.02
C ARG A 202 -4.94 8.79 -8.72
N LYS A 203 -4.61 9.12 -9.98
CA LYS A 203 -3.46 8.54 -10.69
C LYS A 203 -2.13 8.81 -9.96
N ARG A 204 -1.89 10.04 -9.51
CA ARG A 204 -0.69 10.41 -8.74
C ARG A 204 -0.63 9.62 -7.43
N GLN A 205 -1.69 9.65 -6.62
CA GLN A 205 -1.77 8.90 -5.35
C GLN A 205 -1.51 7.39 -5.49
N ILE A 206 -1.91 6.77 -6.61
CA ILE A 206 -1.62 5.36 -6.91
C ILE A 206 -0.13 5.16 -7.24
N LEU A 207 0.48 6.07 -8.02
CA LEU A 207 1.90 6.05 -8.34
C LEU A 207 2.75 6.28 -7.08
N ASP A 208 2.39 7.27 -6.26
CA ASP A 208 3.10 7.62 -5.03
C ASP A 208 3.11 6.43 -4.05
N LYS A 209 1.96 5.77 -3.85
CA LYS A 209 1.85 4.53 -3.05
C LYS A 209 2.65 3.36 -3.65
N LYS A 210 2.77 3.28 -4.98
CA LYS A 210 3.59 2.26 -5.64
C LYS A 210 5.08 2.51 -5.41
N VAL A 211 5.52 3.77 -5.48
CA VAL A 211 6.91 4.17 -5.17
C VAL A 211 7.22 3.95 -3.69
N GLU A 212 6.31 4.33 -2.78
CA GLU A 212 6.43 4.09 -1.33
C GLU A 212 6.58 2.59 -1.02
N LYS A 213 5.74 1.74 -1.63
CA LYS A 213 5.86 0.29 -1.49
C LYS A 213 7.22 -0.20 -2.03
N GLN A 214 7.61 0.19 -3.24
CA GLN A 214 8.90 -0.20 -3.81
C GLN A 214 10.11 0.27 -2.98
N GLY A 215 9.98 1.38 -2.26
CA GLY A 215 10.97 1.82 -1.26
C GLY A 215 11.07 0.85 -0.09
N LYS A 216 9.93 0.47 0.50
CA LYS A 216 9.87 -0.51 1.61
C LYS A 216 10.37 -1.89 1.18
N ASP A 217 9.94 -2.37 0.03
CA ASP A 217 10.39 -3.66 -0.55
C ASP A 217 11.93 -3.67 -0.74
N LYS A 218 12.52 -2.58 -1.26
CA LYS A 218 13.98 -2.44 -1.40
C LYS A 218 14.73 -2.45 -0.06
N VAL A 219 14.20 -1.77 0.96
CA VAL A 219 14.81 -1.74 2.30
C VAL A 219 14.79 -3.13 2.95
N ALA A 220 13.69 -3.88 2.81
CA ALA A 220 13.61 -5.25 3.31
C ALA A 220 14.62 -6.18 2.64
N ILE A 221 14.75 -6.11 1.30
CA ILE A 221 15.73 -6.90 0.54
C ILE A 221 17.17 -6.56 0.95
N GLU A 222 17.49 -5.28 1.15
CA GLU A 222 18.85 -4.88 1.54
C GLU A 222 19.19 -5.25 2.99
N TRP A 223 18.21 -5.19 3.90
CA TRP A 223 18.35 -5.68 5.26
C TRP A 223 18.62 -7.20 5.29
N GLU A 224 17.89 -8.00 4.50
CA GLU A 224 18.11 -9.45 4.41
C GLU A 224 19.50 -9.81 3.87
N LYS A 225 20.01 -9.09 2.85
CA LYS A 225 21.40 -9.25 2.39
C LYS A 225 22.43 -8.95 3.47
N ASN A 226 22.19 -7.96 4.32
CA ASN A 226 23.12 -7.59 5.38
C ASN A 226 23.03 -8.53 6.60
N LEU A 227 21.87 -9.18 6.82
CA LEU A 227 21.73 -10.29 7.76
C LEU A 227 22.56 -11.52 7.32
N VAL A 228 22.52 -11.86 6.03
CA VAL A 228 23.29 -12.98 5.44
C VAL A 228 24.61 -12.49 4.81
N LYS A 229 25.32 -11.63 5.53
CA LYS A 229 26.67 -11.13 5.17
C LYS A 229 27.74 -12.06 5.76
N GLU A 230 29.01 -11.88 5.37
CA GLU A 230 30.11 -12.58 6.05
C GLU A 230 30.29 -12.04 7.49
N PRO A 231 30.63 -12.88 8.48
CA PRO A 231 31.00 -14.30 8.37
C PRO A 231 29.83 -15.29 8.37
N VAL A 232 28.60 -14.82 8.65
CA VAL A 232 27.40 -15.65 8.81
C VAL A 232 27.10 -16.49 7.57
N LYS A 233 27.26 -15.90 6.38
CA LYS A 233 27.07 -16.57 5.09
C LYS A 233 28.02 -17.75 4.88
N THR A 234 29.29 -17.63 5.29
CA THR A 234 30.22 -18.78 5.31
C THR A 234 29.77 -19.83 6.33
N GLN A 235 29.40 -19.43 7.56
CA GLN A 235 28.94 -20.35 8.62
C GLN A 235 27.74 -21.20 8.17
N ILE A 236 26.73 -20.59 7.54
CA ILE A 236 25.56 -21.29 6.96
C ILE A 236 25.97 -22.34 5.92
N LYS A 237 27.01 -22.07 5.13
CA LYS A 237 27.50 -23.00 4.10
C LYS A 237 28.35 -24.13 4.66
N THR A 238 29.03 -23.92 5.78
CA THR A 238 29.94 -24.91 6.38
C THR A 238 29.29 -25.76 7.48
N SER A 239 28.19 -25.31 8.10
CA SER A 239 27.52 -26.06 9.16
C SER A 239 26.73 -27.26 8.63
N TRP A 240 27.36 -28.43 8.71
CA TRP A 240 26.77 -29.73 8.38
C TRP A 240 25.67 -30.15 9.37
N GLU A 241 25.57 -29.48 10.52
CA GLU A 241 24.53 -29.69 11.53
C GLU A 241 23.16 -29.18 11.06
N LEU A 242 23.13 -28.15 10.19
CA LEU A 242 21.89 -27.58 9.66
C LEU A 242 21.04 -28.61 8.88
N PRO A 243 21.56 -29.32 7.86
CA PRO A 243 20.77 -30.38 7.20
C PRO A 243 20.47 -31.56 8.13
N GLN A 244 21.30 -31.86 9.14
CA GLN A 244 20.94 -32.90 10.13
C GLN A 244 19.71 -32.50 10.95
N ILE A 245 19.62 -31.25 11.41
CA ILE A 245 18.44 -30.73 12.10
C ILE A 245 17.23 -30.76 11.16
N GLY A 246 17.38 -30.31 9.91
CA GLY A 246 16.32 -30.36 8.90
C GLY A 246 15.78 -31.78 8.66
N HIS A 247 16.70 -32.74 8.49
CA HIS A 247 16.38 -34.15 8.27
C HIS A 247 15.67 -34.78 9.48
N PHE A 248 16.15 -34.51 10.69
CA PHE A 248 15.51 -34.95 11.92
C PHE A 248 14.09 -34.37 12.08
N LEU A 249 13.92 -33.05 11.85
CA LEU A 249 12.62 -32.39 11.96
C LEU A 249 11.62 -32.88 10.90
N TYR A 250 12.09 -33.23 9.70
CA TYR A 250 11.30 -33.89 8.68
C TYR A 250 10.84 -35.29 9.12
N LEU A 251 11.78 -36.18 9.45
CA LEU A 251 11.47 -37.57 9.83
C LEU A 251 10.58 -37.66 11.08
N CYS A 252 10.70 -36.68 11.98
CA CYS A 252 9.92 -36.63 13.22
C CYS A 252 8.66 -35.76 13.13
N GLN A 253 8.30 -35.21 11.95
CA GLN A 253 7.32 -34.12 11.83
C GLN A 253 5.97 -34.44 12.51
N GLN A 254 5.46 -35.66 12.32
CA GLN A 254 4.21 -36.13 12.94
C GLN A 254 4.36 -36.32 14.46
N ILE A 255 5.44 -36.98 14.89
CA ILE A 255 5.76 -37.29 16.30
C ILE A 255 5.93 -36.01 17.14
N LEU A 256 6.51 -34.98 16.51
CA LEU A 256 6.76 -33.68 17.10
C LEU A 256 5.58 -32.71 16.91
N ASN A 257 4.60 -33.01 16.07
CA ASN A 257 3.52 -32.07 15.71
C ASN A 257 4.09 -30.71 15.25
N THR A 258 5.17 -30.77 14.45
CA THR A 258 5.80 -29.60 13.83
C THR A 258 5.22 -29.37 12.43
N PRO A 259 5.21 -28.12 11.93
CA PRO A 259 5.00 -27.88 10.51
C PRO A 259 6.18 -28.45 9.70
N GLU A 260 6.03 -28.47 8.38
CA GLU A 260 7.16 -28.64 7.46
C GLU A 260 8.20 -27.52 7.69
N VAL A 261 9.48 -27.84 7.60
CA VAL A 261 10.59 -26.91 7.88
C VAL A 261 11.56 -26.89 6.68
N PRO A 262 11.35 -25.99 5.70
CA PRO A 262 12.29 -25.82 4.60
C PRO A 262 13.69 -25.42 5.07
N GLN A 263 14.74 -25.94 4.42
CA GLN A 263 16.13 -25.68 4.79
C GLN A 263 16.48 -24.18 4.91
N TYR A 264 15.96 -23.34 4.00
CA TYR A 264 16.23 -21.90 4.02
C TYR A 264 15.50 -21.19 5.20
N GLU A 265 14.33 -21.68 5.61
CA GLU A 265 13.65 -21.19 6.81
C GLU A 265 14.39 -21.63 8.08
N LEU A 266 14.87 -22.88 8.15
CA LEU A 266 15.68 -23.36 9.29
C LEU A 266 16.91 -22.46 9.54
N GLU A 267 17.52 -21.96 8.47
CA GLU A 267 18.61 -20.98 8.54
C GLU A 267 18.12 -19.60 9.02
N ARG A 268 17.06 -19.05 8.42
CA ARG A 268 16.48 -17.74 8.79
C ARG A 268 16.00 -17.70 10.25
N VAL A 269 15.37 -18.77 10.75
CA VAL A 269 14.86 -18.81 12.13
C VAL A 269 15.96 -18.86 13.18
N LEU A 270 17.12 -19.46 12.85
CA LEU A 270 18.29 -19.45 13.72
C LEU A 270 19.03 -18.10 13.69
N LEU A 271 18.92 -17.32 12.60
CA LEU A 271 19.42 -15.95 12.53
C LEU A 271 18.61 -14.99 13.41
N MET A 272 17.26 -15.11 13.38
CA MET A 272 16.34 -14.16 14.01
C MET A 272 15.35 -14.83 14.99
N PRO A 273 15.84 -15.48 16.06
CA PRO A 273 15.04 -16.39 16.89
C PRO A 273 13.94 -15.72 17.72
N GLN A 274 13.90 -14.39 17.81
CA GLN A 274 12.83 -13.63 18.49
C GLN A 274 11.59 -13.45 17.61
N GLU A 275 11.79 -13.08 16.34
CA GLU A 275 10.71 -12.89 15.35
C GLU A 275 10.26 -14.22 14.70
N ALA A 276 11.07 -15.27 14.83
CA ALA A 276 10.84 -16.58 14.25
C ALA A 276 9.70 -17.36 14.92
N GLY A 277 8.45 -17.07 14.54
CA GLY A 277 7.28 -17.84 14.95
C GLY A 277 7.38 -19.35 14.64
N LEU A 278 8.14 -19.73 13.61
CA LEU A 278 8.45 -21.13 13.30
C LEU A 278 9.41 -21.77 14.31
N LEU A 279 10.46 -21.07 14.78
CA LEU A 279 11.30 -21.55 15.88
C LEU A 279 10.49 -21.72 17.16
N ALA A 280 9.57 -20.79 17.45
CA ALA A 280 8.67 -20.93 18.59
C ALA A 280 7.85 -22.23 18.52
N ARG A 281 7.41 -22.69 17.34
CA ARG A 281 6.76 -24.00 17.16
C ARG A 281 7.72 -25.16 17.41
N ILE A 282 8.90 -25.13 16.78
CA ILE A 282 9.94 -26.17 16.93
C ILE A 282 10.34 -26.34 18.40
N MET A 283 10.69 -25.24 19.08
CA MET A 283 11.07 -25.23 20.49
C MET A 283 9.91 -25.59 21.42
N THR A 284 8.67 -25.26 21.05
CA THR A 284 7.48 -25.72 21.80
C THR A 284 7.37 -27.23 21.81
N SER A 285 7.60 -27.88 20.67
CA SER A 285 7.56 -29.34 20.58
C SER A 285 8.73 -30.01 21.30
N LEU A 286 9.96 -29.63 20.94
CA LEU A 286 11.17 -30.26 21.43
C LEU A 286 11.28 -30.18 22.97
N LEU A 287 10.91 -29.04 23.56
CA LEU A 287 10.95 -28.78 25.01
C LEU A 287 9.67 -29.18 25.76
N SER A 288 8.68 -29.77 25.08
CA SER A 288 7.51 -30.40 25.70
C SER A 288 7.71 -31.91 25.86
N SER A 289 7.13 -32.50 26.90
CA SER A 289 7.12 -33.96 27.09
C SER A 289 6.22 -34.65 26.05
N PRO A 290 6.41 -35.96 25.77
CA PRO A 290 5.59 -36.68 24.79
C PRO A 290 4.08 -36.49 24.98
N ASN A 291 3.58 -36.63 26.22
CA ASN A 291 2.16 -36.45 26.55
C ASN A 291 1.66 -35.02 26.29
N GLN A 292 2.53 -34.00 26.33
CA GLN A 292 2.17 -32.62 26.01
C GLN A 292 2.11 -32.37 24.49
N ARG A 293 2.92 -33.07 23.68
CA ARG A 293 2.99 -32.91 22.21
C ARG A 293 1.66 -33.25 21.51
N ILE A 294 0.94 -34.23 22.04
CA ILE A 294 -0.39 -34.69 21.60
C ILE A 294 -1.45 -33.56 21.61
N HIS A 295 -1.20 -32.47 22.34
CA HIS A 295 -2.15 -31.34 22.48
C HIS A 295 -1.57 -29.98 22.04
N LEU A 296 -0.52 -29.99 21.21
CA LEU A 296 0.05 -28.76 20.62
C LEU A 296 -0.73 -28.26 19.40
N ASP A 297 -1.58 -29.10 18.81
CA ASP A 297 -2.56 -28.72 17.78
C ASP A 297 -3.53 -27.64 18.27
N LYS A 298 -3.97 -27.77 19.52
CA LYS A 298 -4.99 -26.93 20.19
C LYS A 298 -4.40 -25.81 21.03
N LYS A 299 -3.07 -25.63 21.04
CA LYS A 299 -2.38 -24.65 21.90
C LYS A 299 -1.54 -23.69 21.08
N ARG A 300 -1.46 -22.45 21.55
CA ARG A 300 -0.50 -21.47 21.00
C ARG A 300 0.93 -21.93 21.33
N PRO A 301 1.90 -21.73 20.43
CA PRO A 301 3.31 -21.92 20.75
C PRO A 301 3.74 -21.09 21.96
N MET A 302 4.73 -21.57 22.69
CA MET A 302 5.36 -20.84 23.78
C MET A 302 5.95 -19.52 23.25
N THR A 303 5.80 -18.43 24.01
CA THR A 303 6.46 -17.16 23.72
C THR A 303 7.98 -17.33 23.85
N TYR A 304 8.75 -16.41 23.23
CA TYR A 304 10.22 -16.43 23.26
C TYR A 304 10.77 -16.66 24.68
N GLN A 305 10.36 -15.81 25.64
CA GLN A 305 10.75 -15.88 27.05
C GLN A 305 10.48 -17.26 27.68
N VAL A 306 9.30 -17.85 27.43
CA VAL A 306 8.90 -19.12 28.04
C VAL A 306 9.67 -20.31 27.47
N TRP A 307 9.97 -20.32 26.16
CA TRP A 307 10.79 -21.39 25.60
C TRP A 307 12.27 -21.20 25.87
N THR A 308 12.80 -19.97 25.95
CA THR A 308 14.20 -19.75 26.36
C THR A 308 14.45 -20.19 27.80
N GLU A 309 13.51 -20.00 28.71
CA GLU A 309 13.68 -20.44 30.10
C GLU A 309 13.63 -21.97 30.22
N LYS A 310 12.73 -22.65 29.49
CA LYS A 310 12.76 -24.11 29.37
C LYS A 310 14.04 -24.63 28.71
N LEU A 311 14.54 -23.93 27.69
CA LEU A 311 15.79 -24.27 27.01
C LEU A 311 16.98 -24.17 27.97
N LYS A 312 17.12 -23.04 28.68
CA LYS A 312 18.13 -22.82 29.71
C LYS A 312 18.18 -23.97 30.70
N ASN A 313 17.02 -24.32 31.27
CA ASN A 313 16.89 -25.43 32.21
C ASN A 313 17.23 -26.80 31.57
N LYS A 314 16.88 -27.03 30.29
CA LYS A 314 17.21 -28.27 29.58
C LYS A 314 18.71 -28.41 29.32
N VAL A 315 19.35 -27.35 28.83
CA VAL A 315 20.80 -27.29 28.57
C VAL A 315 21.59 -27.39 29.87
N GLN A 316 21.12 -26.75 30.95
CA GLN A 316 21.73 -26.90 32.28
C GLN A 316 21.67 -28.36 32.80
N GLY A 317 20.70 -29.16 32.34
CA GLY A 317 20.69 -30.62 32.54
C GLY A 317 21.85 -31.34 31.84
N PHE A 318 22.24 -30.91 30.64
CA PHE A 318 23.40 -31.46 29.92
C PHE A 318 24.71 -31.13 30.65
N TYR A 319 24.87 -29.88 31.09
CA TYR A 319 26.04 -29.47 31.88
C TYR A 319 26.14 -30.18 33.24
N LYS A 320 25.01 -30.45 33.92
CA LYS A 320 24.99 -31.28 35.14
C LYS A 320 25.46 -32.72 34.87
N CYS A 321 25.11 -33.31 33.74
CA CYS A 321 25.65 -34.60 33.30
C CYS A 321 27.16 -34.50 33.01
N TYR A 322 27.61 -33.50 32.26
CA TYR A 322 29.03 -33.27 31.94
C TYR A 322 29.91 -33.12 33.17
N LEU A 323 29.48 -32.33 34.16
CA LEU A 323 30.22 -32.16 35.41
C LEU A 323 30.21 -33.44 36.27
N SER A 324 29.07 -34.16 36.38
CA SER A 324 29.02 -35.43 37.13
C SER A 324 29.77 -36.60 36.46
N LYS A 325 30.16 -36.48 35.20
CA LYS A 325 31.08 -37.40 34.49
C LYS A 325 32.54 -36.93 34.50
N ASN A 326 32.91 -36.01 35.38
CA ASN A 326 34.26 -35.42 35.44
C ASN A 326 34.72 -34.89 34.07
N ARG A 327 33.81 -34.26 33.32
CA ARG A 327 34.00 -33.75 31.96
C ARG A 327 34.31 -34.80 30.87
N ASN A 328 34.11 -36.10 31.14
CA ASN A 328 34.23 -37.14 30.12
C ASN A 328 33.06 -37.07 29.11
N VAL A 329 33.34 -36.51 27.93
CA VAL A 329 32.37 -36.33 26.84
C VAL A 329 31.80 -37.63 26.28
N GLU A 330 32.57 -38.72 26.24
CA GLU A 330 32.12 -40.02 25.72
C GLU A 330 31.08 -40.64 26.67
N ALA A 331 31.32 -40.54 27.98
CA ALA A 331 30.40 -41.01 29.02
C ALA A 331 29.12 -40.15 29.12
N VAL A 332 29.15 -38.91 28.64
CA VAL A 332 27.96 -38.04 28.50
C VAL A 332 27.16 -38.43 27.25
N PHE A 333 27.83 -38.57 26.10
CA PHE A 333 27.20 -39.02 24.86
C PHE A 333 26.50 -40.38 25.05
N GLY A 334 27.17 -41.33 25.71
CA GLY A 334 26.60 -42.65 26.04
C GLY A 334 25.46 -42.65 27.06
N GLN A 335 25.25 -41.56 27.84
CA GLN A 335 24.14 -41.47 28.81
C GLN A 335 22.96 -40.61 28.31
N ILE A 336 23.21 -39.52 27.57
CA ILE A 336 22.17 -38.56 27.19
C ILE A 336 22.14 -38.23 25.68
N GLY A 337 23.03 -38.78 24.87
CA GLY A 337 23.08 -38.57 23.41
C GLY A 337 23.67 -37.25 22.94
N VAL A 338 24.11 -36.36 23.84
CA VAL A 338 24.73 -35.07 23.48
C VAL A 338 26.16 -35.31 23.00
N GLU A 339 26.45 -34.92 21.76
CA GLU A 339 27.76 -35.14 21.13
C GLU A 339 28.92 -34.35 21.79
N PRO A 340 30.16 -34.87 21.78
CA PRO A 340 31.32 -34.20 22.35
C PRO A 340 31.55 -32.75 21.89
N LEU A 341 31.37 -32.48 20.60
CA LEU A 341 31.59 -31.16 19.99
C LEU A 341 30.67 -30.06 20.54
N PHE A 342 29.54 -30.42 21.16
CA PHE A 342 28.69 -29.47 21.87
C PHE A 342 29.47 -28.70 22.94
N PHE A 343 30.27 -29.40 23.76
CA PHE A 343 31.01 -28.76 24.87
C PHE A 343 32.23 -27.96 24.38
N GLU A 344 32.77 -28.27 23.20
CA GLU A 344 33.82 -27.48 22.55
C GLU A 344 33.26 -26.18 21.94
N ILE A 345 32.13 -26.25 21.23
CA ILE A 345 31.58 -25.13 20.45
C ILE A 345 30.66 -24.22 21.29
N VAL A 346 29.89 -24.79 22.22
CA VAL A 346 29.02 -24.04 23.14
C VAL A 346 29.80 -23.55 24.36
N GLY A 347 30.83 -24.29 24.79
CA GLY A 347 31.76 -23.94 25.86
C GLY A 347 31.61 -24.83 27.11
N GLU A 348 32.58 -24.76 28.04
CA GLU A 348 32.63 -25.63 29.23
C GLU A 348 31.48 -25.41 30.24
N ASN A 349 30.84 -24.24 30.20
CA ASN A 349 29.76 -23.83 31.07
C ASN A 349 28.55 -23.39 30.23
N ASN A 350 27.34 -23.50 30.79
CA ASN A 350 26.10 -23.12 30.11
C ASN A 350 26.04 -21.61 29.81
N PRO A 351 26.13 -21.16 28.54
CA PRO A 351 26.10 -19.74 28.22
C PRO A 351 24.70 -19.12 28.40
N LEU A 352 23.65 -19.95 28.49
CA LEU A 352 22.28 -19.50 28.77
C LEU A 352 22.05 -19.13 30.24
N GLU A 353 23.06 -19.27 31.12
CA GLU A 353 22.97 -18.65 32.45
C GLU A 353 23.05 -17.13 32.38
N GLU A 354 23.92 -16.60 31.51
CA GLU A 354 24.21 -15.16 31.37
C GLU A 354 23.54 -14.51 30.15
N LYS A 355 23.25 -15.29 29.10
CA LYS A 355 22.82 -14.77 27.78
C LYS A 355 21.49 -15.35 27.31
N SER A 356 20.71 -14.53 26.63
CA SER A 356 19.55 -14.98 25.85
C SER A 356 20.00 -15.79 24.62
N PHE A 357 19.16 -16.70 24.14
CA PHE A 357 19.46 -17.50 22.95
C PHE A 357 19.81 -16.67 21.69
N HIS A 358 19.21 -15.50 21.50
CA HIS A 358 19.53 -14.59 20.39
C HIS A 358 20.93 -13.94 20.48
N GLU A 359 21.50 -13.86 21.68
CA GLU A 359 22.83 -13.29 21.96
C GLU A 359 23.96 -14.31 21.83
N LEU A 360 23.63 -15.60 21.67
CA LEU A 360 24.59 -16.64 21.30
C LEU A 360 25.07 -16.44 19.87
N THR A 361 26.32 -16.84 19.59
CA THR A 361 26.83 -16.86 18.21
C THR A 361 26.04 -17.84 17.35
N PHE A 362 26.01 -17.64 16.03
CA PHE A 362 25.23 -18.48 15.13
C PHE A 362 25.61 -19.99 15.20
N PRO A 363 26.91 -20.39 15.26
CA PRO A 363 27.28 -21.78 15.51
C PRO A 363 26.79 -22.33 16.86
N GLN A 364 26.81 -21.51 17.93
CA GLN A 364 26.27 -21.94 19.23
C GLN A 364 24.76 -22.16 19.18
N ARG A 365 24.00 -21.31 18.47
CA ARG A 365 22.55 -21.52 18.28
C ARG A 365 22.23 -22.80 17.52
N ILE A 366 23.02 -23.11 16.48
CA ILE A 366 22.94 -24.37 15.74
C ILE A 366 23.22 -25.55 16.68
N TRP A 367 24.35 -25.57 17.38
CA TRP A 367 24.73 -26.70 18.25
C TRP A 367 23.79 -26.90 19.43
N VAL A 368 23.25 -25.82 20.02
CA VAL A 368 22.21 -25.92 21.04
C VAL A 368 20.93 -26.54 20.48
N LEU A 369 20.46 -26.15 19.28
CA LEU A 369 19.29 -26.80 18.68
C LEU A 369 19.57 -28.27 18.32
N LYS A 370 20.73 -28.54 17.72
CA LYS A 370 21.17 -29.87 17.30
C LYS A 370 21.21 -30.85 18.48
N SER A 371 21.82 -30.47 19.61
CA SER A 371 21.87 -31.35 20.79
C SER A 371 20.53 -31.55 21.51
N ILE A 372 19.51 -30.71 21.28
CA ILE A 372 18.13 -31.03 21.71
C ILE A 372 17.52 -32.11 20.82
N CYS A 373 17.78 -32.07 19.50
CA CYS A 373 17.37 -33.10 18.55
C CYS A 373 18.07 -34.43 18.88
N ASP A 374 19.40 -34.43 19.05
CA ASP A 374 20.19 -35.61 19.48
C ASP A 374 19.65 -36.20 20.78
N TYR A 375 19.43 -35.36 21.79
CA TYR A 375 18.85 -35.78 23.07
C TYR A 375 17.47 -36.41 22.87
N SER A 376 16.62 -35.80 22.05
CA SER A 376 15.27 -36.31 21.80
C SER A 376 15.29 -37.65 21.06
N LEU A 377 16.19 -37.82 20.09
CA LEU A 377 16.43 -39.07 19.38
C LEU A 377 16.96 -40.17 20.32
N HIS A 378 17.90 -39.84 21.20
CA HIS A 378 18.53 -40.81 22.10
C HIS A 378 17.59 -41.25 23.24
N ASN A 379 16.83 -40.32 23.83
CA ASN A 379 16.11 -40.53 25.09
C ASN A 379 14.60 -40.84 24.92
N HIS A 380 13.96 -40.47 23.80
CA HIS A 380 12.51 -40.67 23.63
C HIS A 380 12.23 -41.84 22.68
N GLN A 381 11.74 -42.97 23.21
CA GLN A 381 11.49 -44.16 22.38
C GLN A 381 10.49 -43.88 21.25
N THR A 382 9.41 -43.14 21.52
CA THR A 382 8.41 -42.74 20.50
C THR A 382 8.98 -41.94 19.33
N VAL A 383 10.15 -41.29 19.50
CA VAL A 383 10.85 -40.61 18.42
C VAL A 383 11.65 -41.60 17.57
N LYS A 384 12.27 -42.62 18.19
CA LYS A 384 12.95 -43.71 17.46
C LYS A 384 11.96 -44.55 16.67
N ASP A 385 10.84 -44.91 17.30
CA ASP A 385 9.79 -45.74 16.69
C ASP A 385 9.23 -45.06 15.43
N GLY A 386 8.75 -43.82 15.56
CA GLY A 386 8.18 -43.09 14.43
C GLY A 386 9.19 -42.64 13.35
N ILE A 387 10.51 -42.67 13.63
CA ILE A 387 11.55 -42.58 12.59
C ILE A 387 11.68 -43.91 11.85
N ALA A 388 11.68 -45.04 12.58
CA ALA A 388 11.76 -46.37 11.98
C ALA A 388 10.55 -46.68 11.08
N ASP A 389 9.38 -46.11 11.41
CA ASP A 389 8.16 -46.16 10.60
C ASP A 389 8.24 -45.30 9.30
N GLN A 390 9.20 -44.38 9.16
CA GLN A 390 9.37 -43.59 7.92
C GLN A 390 9.93 -44.47 6.78
N PRO A 391 9.65 -44.15 5.51
CA PRO A 391 10.23 -44.87 4.39
C PRO A 391 11.78 -44.86 4.45
N PHE A 392 12.39 -46.03 4.30
CA PHE A 392 13.85 -46.23 4.36
C PHE A 392 14.65 -45.33 3.39
N VAL A 393 14.03 -44.94 2.28
CA VAL A 393 14.57 -43.99 1.31
C VAL A 393 14.71 -42.59 1.92
N ASP A 394 13.67 -42.14 2.64
CA ASP A 394 13.64 -40.82 3.26
C ASP A 394 14.53 -40.73 4.51
N GLN A 395 14.81 -41.87 5.17
CA GLN A 395 15.76 -41.96 6.30
C GLN A 395 17.24 -41.71 5.90
N ARG A 396 17.58 -41.46 4.63
CA ARG A 396 18.97 -41.41 4.13
C ARG A 396 19.34 -40.12 3.38
N ASP A 397 20.65 -39.89 3.29
CA ASP A 397 21.27 -38.88 2.44
C ASP A 397 21.28 -39.33 0.97
N TYR A 398 20.73 -38.50 0.07
CA TYR A 398 20.74 -38.82 -1.37
C TYR A 398 22.12 -38.53 -1.95
N LEU A 399 22.92 -39.57 -2.15
CA LEU A 399 24.21 -39.49 -2.82
C LEU A 399 24.02 -39.27 -4.33
N LEU A 400 24.38 -38.07 -4.81
CA LEU A 400 24.39 -37.72 -6.23
C LEU A 400 25.61 -38.28 -6.97
N GLY A 401 26.72 -38.48 -6.26
CA GLY A 401 27.95 -39.03 -6.85
C GLY A 401 29.22 -38.75 -6.04
N LEU A 402 30.36 -39.07 -6.65
CA LEU A 402 31.71 -38.84 -6.16
C LEU A 402 32.49 -37.97 -7.17
N ASP A 403 33.41 -37.12 -6.70
CA ASP A 403 34.44 -36.52 -7.56
C ASP A 403 35.73 -37.37 -7.62
N GLU A 404 36.68 -36.99 -8.46
CA GLU A 404 37.98 -37.68 -8.64
C GLU A 404 38.85 -37.70 -7.36
N GLU A 405 38.63 -36.75 -6.44
CA GLU A 405 39.27 -36.72 -5.12
C GLU A 405 38.57 -37.67 -4.11
N GLY A 406 37.44 -38.26 -4.48
CA GLY A 406 36.63 -39.15 -3.65
C GLY A 406 35.69 -38.44 -2.67
N ASN A 407 35.37 -37.17 -2.87
CA ASN A 407 34.40 -36.44 -2.04
C ASN A 407 32.97 -36.76 -2.47
N ARG A 408 32.06 -36.94 -1.49
CA ARG A 408 30.65 -37.26 -1.71
C ARG A 408 29.84 -36.00 -1.98
N TYR A 409 28.94 -36.05 -2.96
CA TYR A 409 27.99 -34.98 -3.25
C TYR A 409 26.59 -35.42 -2.82
N LEU A 410 26.01 -34.72 -1.86
CA LEU A 410 24.80 -35.12 -1.14
C LEU A 410 23.67 -34.11 -1.35
N HIS A 411 22.44 -34.60 -1.45
CA HIS A 411 21.21 -33.82 -1.51
C HIS A 411 20.19 -34.36 -0.50
N PHE A 412 19.18 -33.55 -0.20
CA PHE A 412 18.10 -33.87 0.73
C PHE A 412 16.77 -33.35 0.18
N PRO A 413 16.17 -34.03 -0.84
CA PRO A 413 14.92 -33.58 -1.45
C PRO A 413 13.77 -33.45 -0.43
N GLN A 414 13.82 -34.22 0.66
CA GLN A 414 12.81 -34.28 1.71
C GLN A 414 12.44 -32.91 2.32
N PHE A 415 13.43 -32.03 2.54
CA PHE A 415 13.24 -30.73 3.22
C PHE A 415 13.92 -29.55 2.50
N CYS A 416 14.54 -29.77 1.33
CA CYS A 416 14.98 -28.67 0.46
C CYS A 416 13.83 -28.11 -0.40
N GLY A 417 12.73 -28.86 -0.58
CA GLY A 417 11.54 -28.39 -1.31
C GLY A 417 11.84 -28.12 -2.78
N GLN A 418 11.71 -26.86 -3.22
CA GLN A 418 12.05 -26.42 -4.58
C GLN A 418 13.52 -25.98 -4.73
N ASP A 419 14.27 -25.80 -3.64
CA ASP A 419 15.65 -25.34 -3.69
C ASP A 419 16.63 -26.51 -3.96
N LEU A 420 17.34 -26.48 -5.09
CA LEU A 420 18.41 -27.44 -5.35
C LEU A 420 19.66 -27.10 -4.51
N ARG A 421 19.76 -27.69 -3.31
CA ARG A 421 20.92 -27.57 -2.44
C ARG A 421 21.76 -28.84 -2.40
N ILE A 422 23.03 -28.71 -2.77
CA ILE A 422 24.00 -29.81 -2.82
C ILE A 422 25.12 -29.55 -1.81
N TYR A 423 25.46 -30.55 -1.01
CA TYR A 423 26.50 -30.53 0.02
C TYR A 423 27.69 -31.39 -0.42
N ARG A 424 28.91 -30.85 -0.37
CA ARG A 424 30.16 -31.59 -0.67
C ARG A 424 30.79 -32.08 0.64
N GLN A 425 30.72 -33.37 0.91
CA GLN A 425 31.38 -34.00 2.06
C GLN A 425 32.74 -34.58 1.61
N GLY A 426 33.83 -33.96 2.06
CA GLY A 426 35.20 -34.39 1.76
C GLY A 426 35.97 -34.88 2.97
N LYS A 427 37.14 -35.50 2.73
CA LYS A 427 38.08 -35.84 3.81
C LYS A 427 38.63 -34.55 4.42
N TRP A 428 38.49 -34.40 5.75
CA TRP A 428 39.02 -33.24 6.48
C TRP A 428 40.55 -33.14 6.32
N ARG A 429 41.00 -32.24 5.45
CA ARG A 429 42.41 -31.89 5.30
C ARG A 429 42.77 -30.93 6.42
N ALA A 430 43.26 -31.47 7.54
CA ALA A 430 43.77 -30.66 8.66
C ALA A 430 44.78 -29.61 8.12
N PRO A 431 44.69 -28.35 8.55
CA PRO A 431 45.53 -27.29 8.01
C PRO A 431 47.01 -27.62 8.24
N LYS A 432 47.83 -27.48 7.19
CA LYS A 432 49.27 -27.68 7.29
C LYS A 432 49.84 -26.59 8.22
N ILE A 433 50.17 -26.98 9.45
CA ILE A 433 50.92 -26.12 10.37
C ILE A 433 52.34 -25.97 9.79
N GLU A 434 52.62 -24.82 9.17
CA GLU A 434 53.98 -24.46 8.78
C GLU A 434 54.79 -24.15 10.05
N ILE A 435 55.41 -25.19 10.61
CA ILE A 435 56.32 -25.06 11.76
C ILE A 435 57.47 -24.14 11.33
N PRO A 436 57.64 -22.94 11.94
CA PRO A 436 58.67 -22.01 11.50
C PRO A 436 60.06 -22.64 11.61
N ALA A 437 60.87 -22.54 10.55
CA ALA A 437 62.16 -23.23 10.44
C ALA A 437 63.14 -22.91 11.60
N ALA A 438 62.94 -21.80 12.30
CA ALA A 438 63.63 -21.45 13.54
C ALA A 438 63.42 -22.49 14.66
N VAL A 439 62.20 -23.01 14.84
CA VAL A 439 61.86 -24.02 15.86
C VAL A 439 62.64 -25.30 15.58
N VAL A 440 62.56 -25.80 14.34
CA VAL A 440 63.27 -27.01 13.88
C VAL A 440 64.79 -26.89 14.05
N ARG A 441 65.37 -25.71 13.76
CA ARG A 441 66.80 -25.43 13.99
C ARG A 441 67.15 -25.49 15.49
N SER A 442 66.35 -24.86 16.35
CA SER A 442 66.57 -24.85 17.81
C SER A 442 66.53 -26.27 18.40
N GLU A 443 65.63 -27.12 17.89
CA GLU A 443 65.43 -28.47 18.40
C GLU A 443 66.52 -29.44 17.92
N LYS A 444 66.99 -29.27 16.67
CA LYS A 444 68.17 -29.97 16.15
C LYS A 444 69.42 -29.63 16.96
N GLN A 445 69.63 -28.35 17.32
CA GLN A 445 70.69 -27.91 18.22
C GLN A 445 70.56 -28.49 19.64
N ARG A 446 69.35 -28.49 20.22
CA ARG A 446 69.07 -29.13 21.53
C ARG A 446 69.36 -30.63 21.52
N ARG A 447 69.01 -31.36 20.45
CA ARG A 447 69.36 -32.78 20.25
C ARG A 447 70.88 -33.01 20.14
N ILE A 448 71.61 -32.13 19.45
CA ILE A 448 73.08 -32.23 19.35
C ILE A 448 73.73 -31.98 20.72
N LYS A 449 73.34 -30.93 21.45
CA LYS A 449 73.86 -30.66 22.81
C LYS A 449 73.57 -31.82 23.77
N ARG A 450 72.40 -32.46 23.69
CA ARG A 450 72.08 -33.67 24.46
C ARG A 450 72.95 -34.88 24.09
N LYS A 451 73.32 -35.08 22.81
CA LYS A 451 74.22 -36.17 22.40
C LYS A 451 75.67 -35.96 22.83
N LEU A 452 76.15 -34.72 22.90
CA LEU A 452 77.50 -34.40 23.37
C LEU A 452 77.64 -34.63 24.88
N ARG A 453 76.64 -34.23 25.68
CA ARG A 453 76.60 -34.38 27.15
C ARG A 453 76.38 -35.81 27.66
N VAL A 454 76.57 -36.82 26.81
CA VAL A 454 76.49 -38.26 27.09
C VAL A 454 77.76 -38.98 26.60
N LYS A 455 78.78 -38.21 26.17
CA LYS A 455 80.12 -38.68 25.80
C LYS A 455 81.24 -37.96 26.58
N SER A 456 80.87 -37.42 27.75
CA SER A 456 81.70 -36.70 28.72
C SER A 456 81.26 -37.12 30.12
#